data_AF-A0A1I0JNE8-F1
#
_entry.id   AF-A0A1I0JNE8-F1
#
_cell.length_a   1.000
_cell.length_b   1.000
_cell.length_c   1.000
_cell.angle_alpha   90.00
_cell.angle_beta   90.00
_cell.angle_gamma   90.00
#
_symmetry.space_group_name_H-M   'P 1'
#
loop_
_entity.id
_entity.type
_entity.pdbx_description
1 polymer ?
#
loop_
_entity_poly.entity_id
_entity_poly.type
_entity_poly.pdbx_seq_one_letter_code
_entity_poly.pdbx_strand_id
1 'polypeptide(L)'
;MGFSGFIKASQMSQQYQDLLVRMFTASLVAAQPDLANTRTMGLMFEALIYSGLGLGPYGPPDMVLNGPSSDVWLTPWIDHLTAMGVQFKLGWTATGFTYSGGRVTDAQVTGPTGAASTVTADHYVAAMPVERIRPLLSSAMKTADPALARLDRLQTDWMNGVMIYLKQPRPIAEGHLIDAATPWALTSISQAQFWTTNFAATYGDGTAADCLSLDLSDWNTPGILFGKTAKQCTRPQIVQEVLAQVRSALPNGAALLPDSIVHSWFVDPAITGEGTPAVANDEPLLINSTSSWSNRPNATTAIPKAGIHIHLGMS
;
A
#
# COMPACT_ATOMS: atom_id res chain seq x y z
N MET A 1 -14.92 17.53 4.59
CA MET A 1 -14.18 18.17 5.69
C MET A 1 -12.97 17.29 5.98
N GLY A 2 -11.79 17.88 6.23
CA GLY A 2 -10.61 17.12 6.65
C GLY A 2 -10.69 16.76 8.14
N PHE A 3 -10.09 15.64 8.54
CA PHE A 3 -10.13 15.15 9.92
C PHE A 3 -9.58 16.18 10.92
N SER A 4 -8.38 16.73 10.65
CA SER A 4 -7.74 17.80 11.43
C SER A 4 -8.67 19.01 11.66
N GLY A 5 -9.39 19.44 10.62
CA GLY A 5 -10.36 20.54 10.71
C GLY A 5 -11.61 20.19 11.52
N PHE A 6 -12.11 18.96 11.42
CA PHE A 6 -13.29 18.50 12.17
C PHE A 6 -13.05 18.50 13.69
N ILE A 7 -11.88 18.01 14.12
CA ILE A 7 -11.49 17.97 15.54
C ILE A 7 -10.88 19.28 16.05
N LYS A 8 -10.77 20.30 15.18
CA LYS A 8 -10.14 21.60 15.48
C LYS A 8 -8.70 21.45 16.01
N ALA A 9 -7.91 20.60 15.38
CA ALA A 9 -6.56 20.23 15.84
C ALA A 9 -5.66 21.45 16.14
N SER A 10 -5.77 22.52 15.34
CA SER A 10 -4.99 23.76 15.51
C SER A 10 -5.25 24.52 16.81
N GLN A 11 -6.33 24.20 17.53
CA GLN A 11 -6.69 24.79 18.82
C GLN A 11 -6.26 23.92 20.01
N MET A 12 -5.66 22.75 19.74
CA MET A 12 -5.30 21.75 20.74
C MET A 12 -3.79 21.75 21.04
N SER A 13 -3.39 21.11 22.14
CA SER A 13 -1.98 21.00 22.54
C SER A 13 -1.12 20.27 21.50
N GLN A 14 0.19 20.51 21.53
CA GLN A 14 1.13 19.81 20.63
C GLN A 14 1.05 18.29 20.82
N GLN A 15 0.95 17.81 22.07
CA GLN A 15 0.80 16.39 22.36
C GLN A 15 -0.49 15.81 21.78
N TYR A 16 -1.60 16.56 21.79
CA TYR A 16 -2.85 16.13 21.15
C TYR A 16 -2.66 15.99 19.63
N GLN A 17 -2.03 16.99 19.01
CA GLN A 17 -1.77 16.98 17.58
C GLN A 17 -0.85 15.82 17.18
N ASP A 18 0.18 15.55 17.96
CA ASP A 18 1.14 14.47 17.68
C ASP A 18 0.49 13.09 17.89
N LEU A 19 -0.21 12.87 19.00
CA LEU A 19 -0.75 11.57 19.37
C LEU A 19 -2.07 11.23 18.70
N LEU A 20 -3.04 12.14 18.64
CA LEU A 20 -4.41 11.84 18.16
C LEU A 20 -4.65 12.21 16.71
N VAL A 21 -3.81 13.11 16.16
CA VAL A 21 -3.98 13.60 14.79
C VAL A 21 -2.92 12.97 13.90
N ARG A 22 -1.64 13.27 14.13
CA ARG A 22 -0.54 12.77 13.30
C ARG A 22 -0.37 11.26 13.39
N MET A 23 -0.23 10.71 14.60
CA MET A 23 -0.01 9.27 14.78
C MET A 23 -1.17 8.44 14.21
N PHE A 24 -2.43 8.82 14.45
CA PHE A 24 -3.58 8.06 13.95
C PHE A 24 -3.77 8.19 12.42
N THR A 25 -3.70 9.40 11.86
CA THR A 25 -3.94 9.56 10.40
C THR A 25 -2.79 9.02 9.57
N ALA A 26 -1.54 9.17 10.03
CA ALA A 26 -0.39 8.67 9.29
C ALA A 26 -0.35 7.14 9.32
N SER A 27 -0.72 6.52 10.43
CA SER A 27 -0.44 5.08 10.62
C SER A 27 -1.60 4.15 10.27
N LEU A 28 -2.86 4.58 10.39
CA LEU A 28 -4.00 3.71 10.08
C LEU A 28 -4.47 3.83 8.62
N VAL A 29 -4.23 4.97 7.96
CA VAL A 29 -4.78 5.22 6.60
C VAL A 29 -3.76 5.79 5.63
N ALA A 30 -2.48 5.84 6.01
CA ALA A 30 -1.40 6.42 5.21
C ALA A 30 -1.77 7.81 4.64
N ALA A 31 -2.46 8.64 5.43
CA ALA A 31 -2.97 9.92 4.98
C ALA A 31 -2.31 11.07 5.74
N GLN A 32 -1.91 12.10 5.01
CA GLN A 32 -1.56 13.38 5.62
C GLN A 32 -2.77 13.89 6.45
N PRO A 33 -2.57 14.30 7.71
CA PRO A 33 -3.67 14.59 8.64
C PRO A 33 -4.66 15.66 8.15
N ASP A 34 -4.18 16.58 7.32
CA ASP A 34 -4.97 17.68 6.77
C ASP A 34 -5.79 17.27 5.53
N LEU A 35 -5.42 16.16 4.88
CA LEU A 35 -6.08 15.64 3.68
C LEU A 35 -7.03 14.47 3.99
N ALA A 36 -6.83 13.80 5.13
CA ALA A 36 -7.59 12.62 5.54
C ALA A 36 -9.10 12.87 5.63
N ASN A 37 -9.90 12.00 5.00
CA ASN A 37 -11.35 12.05 5.04
C ASN A 37 -11.90 11.74 6.46
N THR A 38 -12.66 12.66 7.05
CA THR A 38 -13.25 12.47 8.40
C THR A 38 -14.11 11.22 8.53
N ARG A 39 -14.87 10.84 7.49
CA ARG A 39 -15.74 9.65 7.53
C ARG A 39 -14.91 8.37 7.58
N THR A 40 -13.88 8.28 6.75
CA THR A 40 -12.95 7.13 6.77
C THR A 40 -12.29 7.00 8.14
N MET A 41 -11.75 8.11 8.67
CA MET A 41 -11.14 8.13 10.00
C MET A 41 -12.12 7.73 11.10
N GLY A 42 -13.35 8.26 11.07
CA GLY A 42 -14.38 7.95 12.06
C GLY A 42 -14.79 6.48 12.04
N LEU A 43 -15.03 5.90 10.86
CA LEU A 43 -15.39 4.48 10.71
C LEU A 43 -14.26 3.55 11.17
N MET A 44 -13.01 3.89 10.85
CA MET A 44 -11.86 3.08 11.29
C MET A 44 -11.63 3.17 12.78
N PHE A 45 -11.77 4.37 13.36
CA PHE A 45 -11.67 4.56 14.81
C PHE A 45 -12.76 3.81 15.56
N GLU A 46 -14.00 3.87 15.06
CA GLU A 46 -15.12 3.10 15.57
C GLU A 46 -14.85 1.59 15.50
N ALA A 47 -14.41 1.09 14.34
CA ALA A 47 -14.08 -0.32 14.15
C ALA A 47 -12.95 -0.77 15.10
N LEU A 48 -11.87 0.01 15.23
CA LEU A 48 -10.74 -0.29 16.11
C LEU A 48 -11.17 -0.36 17.58
N ILE A 49 -11.97 0.60 18.05
CA ILE A 49 -12.49 0.61 19.43
C ILE A 49 -13.39 -0.60 19.66
N TYR A 50 -14.35 -0.86 18.77
CA TYR A 50 -15.25 -1.99 18.95
C TYR A 50 -14.50 -3.31 18.92
N SER A 51 -13.58 -3.52 17.97
CA SER A 51 -12.67 -4.67 17.94
C SER A 51 -11.88 -4.82 19.24
N GLY A 52 -11.26 -3.74 19.74
CA GLY A 52 -10.48 -3.76 20.98
C GLY A 52 -11.32 -4.05 22.23
N LEU A 53 -12.60 -3.66 22.23
CA LEU A 53 -13.56 -3.98 23.29
C LEU A 53 -14.19 -5.39 23.12
N GLY A 54 -13.84 -6.14 22.06
CA GLY A 54 -14.47 -7.43 21.74
C GLY A 54 -15.94 -7.29 21.32
N LEU A 55 -16.33 -6.12 20.83
CA LEU A 55 -17.68 -5.78 20.41
C LEU A 55 -17.79 -5.75 18.88
N GLY A 56 -18.98 -6.06 18.37
CA GLY A 56 -19.25 -6.07 16.93
C GLY A 56 -18.66 -7.28 16.19
N PRO A 57 -18.82 -7.34 14.86
CA PRO A 57 -18.44 -8.50 14.06
C PRO A 57 -16.95 -8.54 13.66
N TYR A 58 -16.12 -7.62 14.15
CA TYR A 58 -14.85 -7.26 13.54
C TYR A 58 -13.65 -8.13 13.95
N GLY A 59 -13.78 -8.99 14.96
CA GLY A 59 -12.65 -9.77 15.50
C GLY A 59 -11.55 -8.88 16.12
N PRO A 60 -10.37 -9.45 16.43
CA PRO A 60 -9.23 -8.68 16.92
C PRO A 60 -8.82 -7.54 15.96
N PRO A 61 -8.38 -6.38 16.48
CA PRO A 61 -8.10 -5.19 15.67
C PRO A 61 -6.86 -5.33 14.77
N ASP A 62 -5.93 -6.22 15.12
CA ASP A 62 -4.73 -6.52 14.33
C ASP A 62 -4.67 -8.04 14.12
N MET A 63 -4.66 -8.44 12.85
CA MET A 63 -4.56 -9.84 12.43
C MET A 63 -3.59 -9.93 11.27
N VAL A 64 -2.63 -10.83 11.41
CA VAL A 64 -1.52 -10.99 10.48
C VAL A 64 -1.54 -12.37 9.85
N LEU A 65 -0.99 -12.47 8.64
CA LEU A 65 -0.82 -13.75 7.97
C LEU A 65 0.24 -14.59 8.70
N ASN A 66 0.00 -15.90 8.76
CA ASN A 66 0.86 -16.86 9.44
C ASN A 66 2.00 -17.43 8.56
N GLY A 67 2.37 -16.67 7.51
CA GLY A 67 3.41 -16.95 6.53
C GLY A 67 3.48 -15.83 5.48
N PRO A 68 4.40 -15.90 4.50
CA PRO A 68 4.47 -14.96 3.39
C PRO A 68 3.13 -14.89 2.65
N SER A 69 2.69 -13.69 2.26
CA SER A 69 1.41 -13.48 1.54
C SER A 69 1.29 -14.35 0.27
N SER A 70 2.41 -14.58 -0.41
CA SER A 70 2.47 -15.48 -1.56
C SER A 70 2.05 -16.90 -1.19
N ASP A 71 2.54 -17.44 -0.08
CA ASP A 71 2.42 -18.87 0.23
C ASP A 71 1.09 -19.20 0.90
N VAL A 72 0.62 -18.33 1.80
CA VAL A 72 -0.59 -18.60 2.60
C VAL A 72 -1.85 -17.97 2.04
N TRP A 73 -1.74 -17.09 1.04
CA TRP A 73 -2.89 -16.40 0.44
C TRP A 73 -2.91 -16.49 -1.08
N LEU A 74 -1.90 -15.96 -1.79
CA LEU A 74 -1.97 -15.82 -3.24
C LEU A 74 -1.88 -17.15 -3.99
N THR A 75 -0.85 -17.96 -3.73
CA THR A 75 -0.64 -19.26 -4.39
C THR A 75 -1.83 -20.20 -4.19
N PRO A 76 -2.40 -20.38 -2.97
CA PRO A 76 -3.60 -21.20 -2.79
C PRO A 76 -4.79 -20.76 -3.67
N TRP A 77 -5.03 -19.45 -3.79
CA TRP A 77 -6.09 -18.93 -4.66
C TRP A 77 -5.79 -19.13 -6.14
N ILE A 78 -4.55 -18.90 -6.56
CA ILE A 78 -4.11 -19.12 -7.94
C ILE A 78 -4.29 -20.60 -8.32
N ASP A 79 -3.86 -21.52 -7.46
CA ASP A 79 -4.00 -22.96 -7.68
C ASP A 79 -5.47 -23.38 -7.76
N HIS A 80 -6.30 -22.89 -6.83
CA HIS A 80 -7.73 -23.16 -6.82
C HIS A 80 -8.44 -22.66 -8.09
N LEU A 81 -8.17 -21.42 -8.50
CA LEU A 81 -8.76 -20.83 -9.71
C LEU A 81 -8.26 -21.54 -10.97
N THR A 82 -6.98 -21.90 -11.03
CA THR A 82 -6.41 -22.67 -12.14
C THR A 82 -7.06 -24.05 -12.25
N ALA A 83 -7.30 -24.74 -11.13
CA ALA A 83 -8.02 -26.02 -11.10
C ALA A 83 -9.47 -25.90 -11.59
N MET A 84 -10.10 -24.72 -11.44
CA MET A 84 -11.41 -24.40 -12.03
C MET A 84 -11.35 -23.97 -13.50
N GLY A 85 -10.16 -23.95 -14.11
CA GLY A 85 -9.95 -23.64 -15.53
C GLY A 85 -9.61 -22.17 -15.82
N VAL A 86 -9.44 -21.33 -14.80
CA VAL A 86 -9.00 -19.93 -15.00
C VAL A 86 -7.60 -19.90 -15.63
N GLN A 87 -7.44 -19.04 -16.62
CA GLN A 87 -6.18 -18.86 -17.34
C GLN A 87 -5.48 -17.58 -16.85
N PHE A 88 -4.36 -17.72 -16.14
CA PHE A 88 -3.51 -16.59 -15.77
C PHE A 88 -2.51 -16.28 -16.90
N LYS A 89 -2.47 -15.02 -17.37
CA LYS A 89 -1.57 -14.57 -18.43
C LYS A 89 -0.63 -13.49 -17.89
N LEU A 90 0.56 -13.90 -17.46
CA LEU A 90 1.61 -13.00 -16.98
C LEU A 90 2.42 -12.40 -18.13
N GLY A 91 2.97 -11.20 -17.90
CA GLY A 91 3.75 -10.46 -18.91
C GLY A 91 2.91 -9.80 -20.01
N TRP A 92 1.58 -9.74 -19.83
CA TRP A 92 0.67 -9.02 -20.72
C TRP A 92 0.25 -7.70 -20.07
N THR A 93 0.33 -6.62 -20.83
CA THR A 93 -0.04 -5.27 -20.37
C THR A 93 -1.29 -4.81 -21.08
N ALA A 94 -2.34 -4.44 -20.34
CA ALA A 94 -3.50 -3.77 -20.92
C ALA A 94 -3.14 -2.34 -21.34
N THR A 95 -3.43 -1.99 -22.59
CA THR A 95 -3.06 -0.70 -23.20
C THR A 95 -4.28 0.14 -23.59
N GLY A 96 -5.48 -0.43 -23.57
CA GLY A 96 -6.71 0.32 -23.78
C GLY A 96 -7.93 -0.57 -23.92
N PHE A 97 -9.05 0.06 -24.24
CA PHE A 97 -10.30 -0.61 -24.61
C PHE A 97 -10.82 -0.02 -25.91
N THR A 98 -11.30 -0.88 -26.80
CA THR A 98 -12.05 -0.43 -27.97
C THR A 98 -13.51 -0.21 -27.55
N TYR A 99 -13.99 1.02 -27.69
CA TYR A 99 -15.34 1.42 -27.32
C TYR A 99 -16.13 1.82 -28.57
N SER A 100 -17.16 1.04 -28.91
CA SER A 100 -17.99 1.24 -30.11
C SER A 100 -19.42 0.76 -29.88
N GLY A 101 -20.38 1.42 -30.52
CA GLY A 101 -21.80 1.07 -30.40
C GLY A 101 -22.34 1.12 -28.98
N GLY A 102 -21.76 1.97 -28.12
CA GLY A 102 -22.15 2.11 -26.72
C GLY A 102 -21.63 1.02 -25.79
N ARG A 103 -20.67 0.18 -26.21
CA ARG A 103 -20.09 -0.89 -25.39
C ARG A 103 -18.60 -1.06 -25.63
N VAL A 104 -17.93 -1.78 -24.73
CA VAL A 104 -16.56 -2.26 -24.94
C VAL A 104 -16.62 -3.52 -25.80
N THR A 105 -15.87 -3.55 -26.90
CA THR A 105 -15.83 -4.70 -27.82
C THR A 105 -14.63 -5.59 -27.57
N ASP A 106 -13.49 -4.99 -27.21
CA ASP A 106 -12.22 -5.68 -26.98
C ASP A 106 -11.33 -4.88 -26.02
N ALA A 107 -10.48 -5.61 -25.29
CA ALA A 107 -9.37 -5.05 -24.54
C ALA A 107 -8.11 -5.10 -25.41
N GLN A 108 -7.40 -3.99 -25.50
CA GLN A 108 -6.13 -3.89 -26.20
C GLN A 108 -5.02 -4.27 -25.22
N VAL A 109 -4.11 -5.13 -25.67
CA VAL A 109 -3.03 -5.65 -24.85
C VAL A 109 -1.71 -5.69 -25.61
N THR A 110 -0.60 -5.63 -24.90
CA THR A 110 0.74 -5.90 -25.41
C THR A 110 1.28 -7.14 -24.72
N GLY A 111 1.70 -8.14 -25.51
CA GLY A 111 2.26 -9.38 -24.97
C GLY A 111 3.74 -9.26 -24.55
N PRO A 112 4.32 -10.33 -23.98
CA PRO A 112 5.70 -10.32 -23.45
C PRO A 112 6.78 -9.98 -24.48
N THR A 113 6.50 -10.18 -25.78
CA THR A 113 7.42 -9.87 -26.89
C THR A 113 7.27 -8.43 -27.40
N GLY A 114 6.39 -7.62 -26.79
CA GLY A 114 6.06 -6.27 -27.26
C GLY A 114 5.02 -6.23 -28.39
N ALA A 115 4.52 -7.39 -28.83
CA ALA A 115 3.50 -7.46 -29.88
C ALA A 115 2.13 -6.99 -29.34
N ALA A 116 1.51 -6.05 -30.05
CA ALA A 116 0.14 -5.61 -29.79
C ALA A 116 -0.87 -6.69 -30.23
N SER A 117 -1.92 -6.86 -29.44
CA SER A 117 -3.02 -7.78 -29.70
C SER A 117 -4.33 -7.27 -29.06
N THR A 118 -5.43 -7.94 -29.35
CA THR A 118 -6.74 -7.66 -28.75
C THR A 118 -7.32 -8.93 -28.13
N VAL A 119 -8.07 -8.74 -27.04
CA VAL A 119 -8.78 -9.81 -26.35
C VAL A 119 -10.27 -9.50 -26.40
N THR A 120 -11.04 -10.43 -26.98
CA THR A 120 -12.50 -10.38 -27.00
C THR A 120 -13.07 -11.30 -25.93
N ALA A 121 -14.00 -10.78 -25.14
CA ALA A 121 -14.72 -11.50 -24.10
C ALA A 121 -16.17 -10.98 -24.00
N ASP A 122 -17.05 -11.78 -23.39
CA ASP A 122 -18.42 -11.37 -23.10
C ASP A 122 -18.48 -10.29 -22.01
N HIS A 123 -17.51 -10.33 -21.09
CA HIS A 123 -17.40 -9.42 -19.95
C HIS A 123 -15.95 -9.01 -19.73
N TYR A 124 -15.77 -7.76 -19.28
CA TYR A 124 -14.46 -7.23 -18.87
C TYR A 124 -14.52 -6.82 -17.41
N VAL A 125 -13.47 -7.10 -16.66
CA VAL A 125 -13.31 -6.65 -15.27
C VAL A 125 -11.94 -5.98 -15.17
N ALA A 126 -11.92 -4.72 -14.77
CA ALA A 126 -10.71 -3.96 -14.47
C ALA A 126 -10.53 -3.91 -12.94
N ALA A 127 -9.67 -4.78 -12.43
CA ALA A 127 -9.21 -4.77 -11.04
C ALA A 127 -7.76 -4.30 -11.02
N MET A 128 -7.54 -3.00 -11.19
CA MET A 128 -6.21 -2.41 -11.27
C MET A 128 -6.14 -1.05 -10.56
N PRO A 129 -4.95 -0.59 -10.17
CA PRO A 129 -4.76 0.72 -9.54
C PRO A 129 -5.28 1.89 -10.38
N VAL A 130 -5.62 3.00 -9.72
CA VAL A 130 -6.31 4.14 -10.36
C VAL A 130 -5.45 4.80 -11.44
N GLU A 131 -4.16 4.92 -11.20
CA GLU A 131 -3.16 5.47 -12.10
C GLU A 131 -2.92 4.58 -13.32
N ARG A 132 -3.21 3.28 -13.19
CA ARG A 132 -3.13 2.31 -14.31
C ARG A 132 -4.40 2.31 -15.16
N ILE A 133 -5.60 2.42 -14.57
CA ILE A 133 -6.85 2.40 -15.34
C ILE A 133 -7.14 3.72 -16.06
N ARG A 134 -6.84 4.88 -15.46
CA ARG A 134 -7.10 6.20 -16.05
C ARG A 134 -6.65 6.36 -17.50
N PRO A 135 -5.41 6.02 -17.89
CA PRO A 135 -4.95 6.17 -19.27
C PRO A 135 -5.66 5.24 -20.26
N LEU A 136 -6.29 4.15 -19.79
CA LEU A 136 -7.01 3.19 -20.63
C LEU A 136 -8.43 3.67 -20.98
N LEU A 137 -8.95 4.68 -20.26
CA LEU A 137 -10.32 5.16 -20.41
C LEU A 137 -10.41 6.28 -21.45
N SER A 138 -11.03 5.97 -22.60
CA SER A 138 -11.27 6.97 -23.65
C SER A 138 -12.26 8.05 -23.21
N SER A 139 -12.21 9.22 -23.87
CA SER A 139 -13.18 10.30 -23.65
C SER A 139 -14.62 9.83 -23.88
N ALA A 140 -14.86 8.96 -24.87
CA ALA A 140 -16.19 8.42 -25.16
C ALA A 140 -16.73 7.57 -24.00
N MET A 141 -15.88 6.76 -23.36
CA MET A 141 -16.24 5.99 -22.17
C MET A 141 -16.54 6.90 -20.98
N LYS A 142 -15.72 7.94 -20.78
CA LYS A 142 -15.93 8.96 -19.74
C LYS A 142 -17.22 9.77 -19.95
N THR A 143 -17.64 9.98 -21.19
CA THR A 143 -18.94 10.58 -21.52
C THR A 143 -20.10 9.62 -21.27
N ALA A 144 -19.95 8.35 -21.62
CA ALA A 144 -20.96 7.32 -21.42
C ALA A 144 -21.22 7.01 -19.94
N ASP A 145 -20.17 7.04 -19.12
CA ASP A 145 -20.26 6.98 -17.67
C ASP A 145 -19.42 8.10 -17.03
N PRO A 146 -20.04 9.25 -16.69
CA PRO A 146 -19.36 10.37 -16.03
C PRO A 146 -18.70 10.01 -14.69
N ALA A 147 -19.06 8.88 -14.06
CA ALA A 147 -18.36 8.40 -12.87
C ALA A 147 -16.90 8.06 -13.17
N LEU A 148 -16.61 7.55 -14.37
CA LEU A 148 -15.26 7.23 -14.83
C LEU A 148 -14.39 8.49 -15.00
N ALA A 149 -14.99 9.62 -15.39
CA ALA A 149 -14.29 10.89 -15.49
C ALA A 149 -13.82 11.41 -14.11
N ARG A 150 -14.54 11.05 -13.04
CA ARG A 150 -14.16 11.47 -11.67
C ARG A 150 -12.90 10.79 -11.16
N LEU A 151 -12.48 9.69 -11.79
CA LEU A 151 -11.22 9.02 -11.43
C LEU A 151 -10.04 9.98 -11.52
N ASP A 152 -10.04 10.93 -12.46
CA ASP A 152 -8.99 11.93 -12.65
C ASP A 152 -8.82 12.87 -11.43
N ARG A 153 -9.82 12.91 -10.53
CA ARG A 153 -9.80 13.71 -9.30
C ARG A 153 -9.26 12.96 -8.08
N LEU A 154 -9.04 11.64 -8.20
CA LEU A 154 -8.41 10.87 -7.14
C LEU A 154 -6.91 11.22 -7.08
N GLN A 155 -6.29 11.09 -5.92
CA GLN A 155 -4.88 11.44 -5.71
C GLN A 155 -4.11 10.22 -5.24
N THR A 156 -2.84 10.15 -5.59
CA THR A 156 -1.93 9.09 -5.15
C THR A 156 -0.73 9.70 -4.43
N ASP A 157 -0.15 8.98 -3.48
CA ASP A 157 1.13 9.31 -2.83
C ASP A 157 2.05 8.08 -2.79
N TRP A 158 3.24 8.25 -2.21
CA TRP A 158 4.20 7.19 -2.07
C TRP A 158 4.10 6.57 -0.67
N MET A 159 3.86 5.27 -0.65
CA MET A 159 4.02 4.42 0.52
C MET A 159 4.66 3.13 0.03
N ASN A 160 5.87 2.84 0.49
CA ASN A 160 6.66 1.76 -0.07
C ASN A 160 7.46 1.05 1.02
N GLY A 161 7.74 -0.22 0.76
CA GLY A 161 8.30 -1.13 1.74
C GLY A 161 9.83 -1.17 1.76
N VAL A 162 10.38 -1.34 2.96
CA VAL A 162 11.75 -1.82 3.18
C VAL A 162 11.67 -3.08 4.03
N MET A 163 12.36 -4.13 3.59
CA MET A 163 12.54 -5.35 4.37
C MET A 163 13.97 -5.38 4.90
N ILE A 164 14.13 -5.60 6.20
CA ILE A 164 15.43 -5.78 6.85
C ILE A 164 15.48 -7.20 7.41
N TYR A 165 16.31 -8.04 6.80
CA TYR A 165 16.51 -9.41 7.25
C TYR A 165 17.53 -9.43 8.38
N LEU A 166 17.21 -10.16 9.45
CA LEU A 166 18.00 -10.21 10.67
C LEU A 166 18.54 -11.62 10.92
N LYS A 167 19.75 -11.72 11.46
CA LYS A 167 20.40 -13.00 11.84
C LYS A 167 19.82 -13.64 13.10
N GLN A 168 18.95 -12.92 13.80
CA GLN A 168 18.38 -13.32 15.08
C GLN A 168 16.91 -12.90 15.12
N PRO A 169 16.01 -13.73 15.69
CA PRO A 169 14.64 -13.34 15.95
C PRO A 169 14.57 -12.09 16.84
N ARG A 170 13.66 -11.17 16.51
CA ARG A 170 13.39 -9.94 17.27
C ARG A 170 11.89 -9.76 17.43
N PRO A 171 11.24 -10.43 18.39
CA PRO A 171 9.83 -10.19 18.69
C PRO A 171 9.69 -8.84 19.43
N ILE A 172 9.62 -7.73 18.68
CA ILE A 172 9.60 -6.38 19.26
C ILE A 172 8.26 -6.11 19.94
N ALA A 173 7.15 -6.49 19.30
CA ALA A 173 5.79 -6.39 19.82
C ALA A 173 4.85 -7.41 19.16
N GLU A 174 3.72 -7.69 19.83
CA GLU A 174 2.63 -8.53 19.31
C GLU A 174 1.73 -7.75 18.34
N GLY A 175 2.27 -7.41 17.17
CA GLY A 175 1.51 -6.84 16.06
C GLY A 175 2.34 -5.83 15.26
N HIS A 176 1.64 -4.98 14.52
CA HIS A 176 2.25 -3.83 13.85
C HIS A 176 2.62 -2.75 14.88
N LEU A 177 3.75 -2.10 14.62
CA LEU A 177 4.26 -0.96 15.37
C LEU A 177 4.09 0.31 14.57
N ILE A 178 3.71 1.35 15.29
CA ILE A 178 3.78 2.73 14.81
C ILE A 178 5.05 3.32 15.42
N ASP A 179 6.06 3.56 14.59
CA ASP A 179 7.30 4.19 15.03
C ASP A 179 7.06 5.71 15.16
N ALA A 180 6.38 6.07 16.25
CA ALA A 180 5.87 7.42 16.47
C ALA A 180 6.98 8.48 16.39
N ALA A 181 6.62 9.64 15.82
CA ALA A 181 7.52 10.78 15.64
C ALA A 181 8.76 10.52 14.75
N THR A 182 8.79 9.43 13.98
CA THR A 182 9.77 9.26 12.90
C THR A 182 9.44 10.22 11.74
N PRO A 183 10.42 11.00 11.22
CA PRO A 183 10.15 11.92 10.11
C PRO A 183 9.57 11.27 8.86
N TRP A 184 9.87 9.99 8.62
CA TRP A 184 9.37 9.25 7.46
C TRP A 184 8.06 8.48 7.72
N ALA A 185 7.43 8.72 8.88
CA ALA A 185 6.19 8.08 9.30
C ALA A 185 6.25 6.55 9.13
N LEU A 186 7.24 5.95 9.81
CA LEU A 186 7.52 4.53 9.72
C LEU A 186 6.47 3.72 10.48
N THR A 187 6.06 2.62 9.88
CA THR A 187 5.41 1.51 10.59
C THR A 187 6.22 0.25 10.36
N SER A 188 6.19 -0.68 11.32
CA SER A 188 7.02 -1.88 11.24
C SER A 188 6.35 -3.11 11.84
N ILE A 189 6.80 -4.28 11.41
CA ILE A 189 6.38 -5.57 11.97
C ILE A 189 7.52 -6.58 11.87
N SER A 190 7.81 -7.27 12.97
CA SER A 190 8.74 -8.40 12.98
C SER A 190 7.97 -9.66 12.58
N GLN A 191 8.13 -10.14 11.35
CA GLN A 191 7.22 -11.11 10.76
C GLN A 191 7.42 -12.54 11.28
N ALA A 192 8.66 -12.96 11.55
CA ALA A 192 8.93 -14.37 11.84
C ALA A 192 8.23 -14.86 13.12
N GLN A 193 7.94 -13.97 14.07
CA GLN A 193 7.21 -14.32 15.31
C GLN A 193 5.77 -14.80 15.05
N PHE A 194 5.18 -14.47 13.90
CA PHE A 194 3.80 -14.84 13.54
C PHE A 194 3.72 -16.01 12.58
N TRP A 195 4.85 -16.43 12.01
CA TRP A 195 4.87 -17.46 11.00
C TRP A 195 4.96 -18.85 11.62
N THR A 196 4.22 -19.79 11.05
CA THR A 196 4.16 -21.17 11.55
C THR A 196 5.38 -21.99 11.16
N THR A 197 6.12 -21.56 10.15
CA THR A 197 7.32 -22.22 9.64
C THR A 197 8.59 -21.72 10.34
N ASN A 198 9.59 -22.59 10.49
CA ASN A 198 10.92 -22.15 10.90
C ASN A 198 11.54 -21.25 9.82
N PHE A 199 11.60 -19.94 10.08
CA PHE A 199 12.01 -18.93 9.11
C PHE A 199 13.36 -19.25 8.47
N ALA A 200 14.41 -19.46 9.28
CA ALA A 200 15.76 -19.72 8.80
C ALA A 200 15.86 -21.03 8.02
N ALA A 201 15.19 -22.09 8.48
CA ALA A 201 15.23 -23.37 7.79
C ALA A 201 14.45 -23.37 6.45
N THR A 202 13.50 -22.45 6.29
CA THR A 202 12.58 -22.43 5.14
C THR A 202 13.01 -21.42 4.08
N TYR A 203 13.50 -20.26 4.49
CA TYR A 203 13.78 -19.12 3.61
C TYR A 203 15.25 -18.70 3.65
N GLY A 204 15.71 -18.13 2.53
CA GLY A 204 17.05 -17.56 2.43
C GLY A 204 18.16 -18.62 2.49
N ASP A 205 19.25 -18.29 3.20
CA ASP A 205 20.49 -19.06 3.24
C ASP A 205 20.69 -19.85 4.55
N GLY A 206 19.66 -19.94 5.40
CA GLY A 206 19.77 -20.55 6.71
C GLY A 206 20.28 -19.63 7.82
N THR A 207 20.72 -18.41 7.50
CA THR A 207 21.28 -17.47 8.49
C THR A 207 20.36 -16.30 8.80
N ALA A 208 19.49 -15.90 7.85
CA ALA A 208 18.39 -14.99 8.12
C ALA A 208 17.33 -15.70 8.98
N ALA A 209 17.07 -15.19 10.18
CA ALA A 209 16.15 -15.76 11.16
C ALA A 209 14.92 -14.88 11.43
N ASP A 210 14.89 -13.66 10.90
CA ASP A 210 13.73 -12.76 10.97
C ASP A 210 13.67 -11.80 9.77
N CYS A 211 12.52 -11.20 9.57
CA CYS A 211 12.26 -10.11 8.64
C CYS A 211 11.55 -8.98 9.39
N LEU A 212 12.26 -7.88 9.64
CA LEU A 212 11.64 -6.62 10.04
C LEU A 212 11.13 -5.93 8.77
N SER A 213 9.82 -6.02 8.55
CA SER A 213 9.12 -5.37 7.44
C SER A 213 8.72 -3.97 7.86
N LEU A 214 8.94 -2.97 7.01
CA LEU A 214 8.61 -1.58 7.29
C LEU A 214 7.96 -0.90 6.09
N ASP A 215 7.04 0.02 6.36
CA ASP A 215 6.50 0.95 5.38
C ASP A 215 6.93 2.38 5.65
N LEU A 216 7.38 3.08 4.60
CA LEU A 216 7.72 4.50 4.62
C LEU A 216 6.55 5.29 4.03
N SER A 217 5.86 6.06 4.85
CA SER A 217 4.67 6.81 4.44
C SER A 217 4.91 8.30 4.17
N ASP A 218 6.08 8.85 4.53
CA ASP A 218 6.48 10.21 4.17
C ASP A 218 7.82 10.23 3.42
N TRP A 219 7.74 10.51 2.12
CA TRP A 219 8.87 10.57 1.21
C TRP A 219 9.45 11.98 0.99
N ASN A 220 8.87 12.99 1.65
CA ASN A 220 9.15 14.41 1.41
C ASN A 220 9.74 15.14 2.63
N THR A 221 9.61 14.58 3.83
CA THR A 221 10.23 15.13 5.04
C THR A 221 11.70 14.71 5.14
N PRO A 222 12.64 15.63 5.44
CA PRO A 222 14.04 15.29 5.69
C PRO A 222 14.21 14.33 6.88
N GLY A 223 15.02 13.28 6.70
CA GLY A 223 15.39 12.32 7.73
C GLY A 223 16.35 12.88 8.78
N ILE A 224 16.58 12.10 9.84
CA ILE A 224 17.44 12.44 10.97
C ILE A 224 18.94 12.16 10.74
N LEU A 225 19.30 11.23 9.86
CA LEU A 225 20.69 10.81 9.66
C LEU A 225 21.38 11.63 8.56
N PHE A 226 20.73 11.79 7.41
CA PHE A 226 21.31 12.51 6.27
C PHE A 226 20.75 13.93 6.07
N GLY A 227 19.66 14.30 6.76
CA GLY A 227 18.96 15.56 6.50
C GLY A 227 18.37 15.65 5.10
N LYS A 228 18.09 14.49 4.47
CA LYS A 228 17.55 14.37 3.11
C LYS A 228 16.17 13.73 3.14
N THR A 229 15.34 14.05 2.16
CA THR A 229 14.07 13.33 1.96
C THR A 229 14.36 11.92 1.42
N ALA A 230 13.44 10.97 1.59
CA ALA A 230 13.62 9.61 1.06
C ALA A 230 13.86 9.62 -0.47
N LYS A 231 13.20 10.52 -1.20
CA LYS A 231 13.39 10.74 -2.66
C LYS A 231 14.82 11.14 -3.04
N GLN A 232 15.55 11.78 -2.14
CA GLN A 232 16.93 12.25 -2.36
C GLN A 232 17.99 11.23 -1.92
N CYS A 233 17.58 10.13 -1.30
CA CYS A 233 18.46 9.08 -0.80
C CYS A 233 18.67 8.00 -1.86
N THR A 234 19.88 7.43 -1.90
CA THR A 234 20.11 6.14 -2.59
C THR A 234 19.50 4.99 -1.78
N ARG A 235 19.29 3.80 -2.38
CA ARG A 235 18.80 2.61 -1.66
C ARG A 235 19.55 2.35 -0.33
N PRO A 236 20.90 2.31 -0.29
CA PRO A 236 21.62 2.17 0.98
C PRO A 236 21.35 3.29 1.99
N GLN A 237 21.21 4.54 1.53
CA GLN A 237 20.88 5.67 2.41
C GLN A 237 19.48 5.54 2.98
N ILE A 238 18.50 5.09 2.19
CA ILE A 238 17.13 4.80 2.66
C ILE A 238 17.20 3.78 3.81
N VAL A 239 17.91 2.67 3.63
CA VAL A 239 18.00 1.63 4.66
C VAL A 239 18.71 2.12 5.93
N GLN A 240 19.79 2.87 5.80
CA GLN A 240 20.52 3.44 6.94
C GLN A 240 19.66 4.45 7.72
N GLU A 241 18.90 5.27 7.02
CA GLU A 241 17.99 6.25 7.60
C GLU A 241 16.79 5.57 8.28
N VAL A 242 16.21 4.55 7.66
CA VAL A 242 15.17 3.70 8.26
C VAL A 242 15.66 3.06 9.55
N LEU A 243 16.84 2.41 9.54
CA LEU A 243 17.43 1.83 10.74
C LEU A 243 17.64 2.87 11.84
N ALA A 244 18.13 4.06 11.50
CA ALA A 244 18.34 5.14 12.46
C ALA A 244 17.01 5.59 13.10
N GLN A 245 15.97 5.77 12.29
CA GLN A 245 14.65 6.21 12.76
C GLN A 245 13.97 5.16 13.65
N VAL A 246 13.98 3.88 13.26
CA VAL A 246 13.45 2.79 14.10
C VAL A 246 14.21 2.68 15.43
N ARG A 247 15.55 2.74 15.39
CA ARG A 247 16.36 2.71 16.61
C ARG A 247 16.07 3.89 17.54
N SER A 248 15.71 5.04 16.99
CA SER A 248 15.32 6.22 17.77
C SER A 248 13.92 6.11 18.34
N ALA A 249 13.00 5.41 17.67
CA ALA A 249 11.62 5.24 18.13
C ALA A 249 11.49 4.15 19.21
N LEU A 250 12.34 3.12 19.16
CA LEU A 250 12.29 1.99 20.08
C LEU A 250 13.06 2.22 21.38
N PRO A 251 12.50 1.82 22.55
CA PRO A 251 13.26 1.77 23.80
C PRO A 251 14.52 0.89 23.65
N ASN A 252 15.69 1.43 23.96
CA ASN A 252 16.99 0.76 23.75
C ASN A 252 17.23 0.30 22.29
N GLY A 253 16.67 0.99 21.30
CA GLY A 253 16.64 0.54 19.91
C GLY A 253 18.00 0.15 19.31
N ALA A 254 19.07 0.88 19.60
CA ALA A 254 20.42 0.53 19.13
C ALA A 254 20.95 -0.80 19.69
N ALA A 255 20.57 -1.16 20.92
CA ALA A 255 20.90 -2.45 21.52
C ALA A 255 19.96 -3.57 21.05
N LEU A 256 18.72 -3.23 20.72
CA LEU A 256 17.72 -4.17 20.20
C LEU A 256 18.00 -4.56 18.74
N LEU A 257 18.43 -3.60 17.93
CA LEU A 257 18.72 -3.75 16.50
C LEU A 257 20.15 -3.29 16.16
N PRO A 258 21.21 -3.91 16.70
CA PRO A 258 22.59 -3.53 16.38
C PRO A 258 22.95 -3.89 14.92
N ASP A 259 23.93 -3.19 14.33
CA ASP A 259 24.35 -3.46 12.94
C ASP A 259 24.83 -4.92 12.74
N SER A 260 25.37 -5.55 13.78
CA SER A 260 25.92 -6.92 13.72
C SER A 260 24.88 -7.98 13.37
N ILE A 261 23.60 -7.73 13.68
CA ILE A 261 22.50 -8.67 13.39
C ILE A 261 21.82 -8.39 12.05
N VAL A 262 22.09 -7.26 11.40
CA VAL A 262 21.56 -7.00 10.06
C VAL A 262 22.23 -7.98 9.10
N HIS A 263 21.42 -8.78 8.43
CA HIS A 263 21.88 -9.76 7.44
C HIS A 263 21.92 -9.14 6.05
N SER A 264 20.76 -8.70 5.58
CA SER A 264 20.55 -8.10 4.26
C SER A 264 19.30 -7.24 4.30
N TRP A 265 19.00 -6.57 3.20
CA TRP A 265 17.82 -5.72 3.08
C TRP A 265 17.30 -5.75 1.65
N PHE A 266 16.03 -5.38 1.50
CA PHE A 266 15.35 -5.22 0.23
C PHE A 266 14.56 -3.91 0.26
N VAL A 267 14.71 -3.08 -0.75
CA VAL A 267 13.92 -1.86 -0.95
C VAL A 267 12.99 -2.13 -2.12
N ASP A 268 11.72 -1.75 -1.96
CA ASP A 268 10.68 -1.88 -2.97
C ASP A 268 11.20 -1.53 -4.39
N PRO A 269 11.12 -2.48 -5.35
CA PRO A 269 11.63 -2.28 -6.70
C PRO A 269 10.79 -1.29 -7.51
N ALA A 270 9.56 -0.97 -7.08
CA ALA A 270 8.73 0.06 -7.70
C ALA A 270 9.35 1.46 -7.56
N ILE A 271 10.24 1.65 -6.58
CA ILE A 271 11.04 2.85 -6.48
C ILE A 271 12.22 2.77 -7.46
N THR A 272 12.28 3.71 -8.38
CA THR A 272 13.32 3.76 -9.44
C THR A 272 14.00 5.12 -9.47
N GLY A 273 15.19 5.20 -10.05
CA GLY A 273 15.92 6.47 -10.23
C GLY A 273 16.39 7.13 -8.92
N GLU A 274 16.53 6.37 -7.84
CA GLU A 274 16.79 6.90 -6.49
C GLU A 274 18.10 7.67 -6.36
N GLY A 275 18.09 8.69 -5.52
CA GLY A 275 19.23 9.59 -5.34
C GLY A 275 19.47 10.54 -6.52
N THR A 276 18.56 10.59 -7.49
CA THR A 276 18.62 11.47 -8.65
C THR A 276 17.32 12.26 -8.83
N PRO A 277 17.30 13.34 -9.65
CA PRO A 277 16.06 14.03 -10.00
C PRO A 277 15.04 13.16 -10.78
N ALA A 278 15.45 11.99 -11.28
CA ALA A 278 14.57 11.07 -12.02
C ALA A 278 13.85 10.06 -11.10
N VAL A 279 13.89 10.25 -9.78
CA VAL A 279 13.26 9.34 -8.82
C VAL A 279 11.75 9.21 -9.11
N ALA A 280 11.27 7.98 -9.20
CA ALA A 280 9.89 7.65 -9.53
C ALA A 280 9.38 6.47 -8.68
N ASN A 281 8.06 6.33 -8.64
CA ASN A 281 7.36 5.22 -8.00
C ASN A 281 6.34 4.66 -8.99
N ASP A 282 6.52 3.40 -9.36
CA ASP A 282 5.66 2.69 -10.30
C ASP A 282 4.38 2.13 -9.64
N GLU A 283 4.31 2.12 -8.32
CA GLU A 283 3.18 1.58 -7.55
C GLU A 283 2.73 2.58 -6.46
N PRO A 284 2.26 3.78 -6.85
CA PRO A 284 1.81 4.77 -5.88
C PRO A 284 0.47 4.36 -5.27
N LEU A 285 0.28 4.68 -3.99
CA LEU A 285 -0.92 4.34 -3.22
C LEU A 285 -2.03 5.39 -3.41
N LEU A 286 -3.27 4.94 -3.56
CA LEU A 286 -4.45 5.82 -3.58
C LEU A 286 -4.67 6.50 -2.22
N ILE A 287 -4.70 7.84 -2.19
CA ILE A 287 -4.95 8.60 -0.96
C ILE A 287 -6.45 8.74 -0.71
N ASN A 288 -6.88 8.47 0.52
CA ASN A 288 -8.23 8.72 1.02
C ASN A 288 -8.47 10.21 1.33
N SER A 289 -8.42 11.07 0.30
CA SER A 289 -8.68 12.50 0.43
C SER A 289 -10.15 12.81 0.77
N THR A 290 -10.46 14.02 1.24
CA THR A 290 -11.83 14.43 1.59
C THR A 290 -12.86 14.26 0.46
N SER A 291 -12.44 14.31 -0.80
CA SER A 291 -13.30 14.10 -1.98
C SER A 291 -13.19 12.71 -2.60
N SER A 292 -12.24 11.88 -2.14
CA SER A 292 -11.95 10.57 -2.75
C SER A 292 -13.19 9.67 -2.82
N TRP A 293 -13.98 9.61 -1.75
CA TRP A 293 -15.20 8.80 -1.68
C TRP A 293 -16.19 9.12 -2.81
N SER A 294 -16.50 10.41 -3.03
CA SER A 294 -17.47 10.81 -4.05
C SER A 294 -16.93 10.71 -5.48
N ASN A 295 -15.63 10.50 -5.64
CA ASN A 295 -14.96 10.34 -6.92
C ASN A 295 -14.76 8.85 -7.30
N ARG A 296 -14.98 7.92 -6.37
CA ARG A 296 -14.94 6.47 -6.66
C ARG A 296 -16.23 6.03 -7.38
N PRO A 297 -16.14 5.33 -8.52
CA PRO A 297 -17.30 4.74 -9.18
C PRO A 297 -17.84 3.55 -8.39
N ASN A 298 -19.07 3.15 -8.68
CA ASN A 298 -19.56 1.83 -8.26
C ASN A 298 -18.83 0.72 -9.04
N ALA A 299 -18.87 -0.50 -8.53
CA ALA A 299 -18.27 -1.66 -9.20
C ALA A 299 -18.83 -1.90 -10.61
N THR A 300 -20.10 -1.56 -10.84
CA THR A 300 -20.76 -1.60 -12.15
C THR A 300 -20.73 -0.22 -12.80
N THR A 301 -20.26 -0.15 -14.05
CA THR A 301 -20.31 1.08 -14.85
C THR A 301 -21.66 1.24 -15.55
N ALA A 302 -21.97 2.46 -15.99
CA ALA A 302 -23.15 2.73 -16.81
C ALA A 302 -23.01 2.23 -18.26
N ILE A 303 -21.84 1.73 -18.64
CA ILE A 303 -21.60 1.13 -19.96
C ILE A 303 -22.32 -0.25 -20.01
N PRO A 304 -23.32 -0.45 -20.89
CA PRO A 304 -24.15 -1.66 -20.99
C PRO A 304 -23.38 -2.99 -21.03
N LYS A 305 -24.11 -4.08 -20.72
CA LYS A 305 -23.69 -5.50 -20.55
C LYS A 305 -22.85 -6.10 -21.71
N ALA A 306 -21.65 -5.57 -21.86
CA ALA A 306 -20.35 -6.20 -22.04
C ALA A 306 -19.34 -5.42 -21.16
N GLY A 307 -19.85 -4.88 -20.04
CA GLY A 307 -19.31 -3.70 -19.37
C GLY A 307 -18.10 -4.00 -18.51
N ILE A 308 -17.16 -3.07 -18.50
CA ILE A 308 -16.03 -3.07 -17.57
C ILE A 308 -16.59 -2.90 -16.16
N HIS A 309 -16.34 -3.87 -15.28
CA HIS A 309 -16.46 -3.68 -13.85
C HIS A 309 -15.16 -3.11 -13.32
N ILE A 310 -15.19 -1.93 -12.69
CA ILE A 310 -13.97 -1.34 -12.10
C ILE A 310 -14.00 -1.58 -10.60
N HIS A 311 -13.07 -2.42 -10.13
CA HIS A 311 -12.76 -2.54 -8.72
C HIS A 311 -11.45 -1.80 -8.45
N LEU A 312 -11.58 -0.60 -7.89
CA LEU A 312 -10.44 0.07 -7.26
C LEU A 312 -10.24 -0.59 -5.90
N GLY A 313 -9.10 -1.25 -5.72
CA GLY A 313 -8.73 -1.84 -4.43
C GLY A 313 -8.88 -0.80 -3.31
N MET A 314 -9.60 -1.17 -2.26
CA MET A 314 -9.53 -0.45 -1.00
C MET A 314 -8.24 -0.89 -0.33
N SER A 315 -7.27 0.02 -0.23
CA SER A 315 -6.32 0.01 0.89
C SER A 315 -7.02 0.60 2.11
#